data_AF-A0A386ZE64-F1
#
_entry.id   AF-A0A386ZE64-F1
#
_cell.length_a   1.000
_cell.length_b   1.000
_cell.length_c   1.000
_cell.angle_alpha   90.00
_cell.angle_beta   90.00
_cell.angle_gamma   90.00
#
_symmetry.space_group_name_H-M   'P 1'
#
loop_
_entity.id
_entity.type
_entity.pdbx_description
1 polymer ?
#
loop_
_entity_poly.entity_id
_entity_poly.type
_entity_poly.pdbx_seq_one_letter_code
_entity_poly.pdbx_strand_id
1 'polypeptide(L)'
;MAFTEPEAKVLGALSNLDPARTLTARQICRATGLAETSVHRALLRLLRTGLVMGTLQGPARWRPTNRGRVAIARPVYREYVGA
;
A
#
# COMPACT_ATOMS: atom_id res chain seq x y z
N MET A 1 -13.20 -9.30 3.20
CA MET A 1 -11.87 -9.89 2.92
C MET A 1 -10.91 -9.44 3.98
N ALA A 2 -10.15 -10.37 4.55
CA ALA A 2 -9.00 -10.06 5.38
C ALA A 2 -7.79 -9.75 4.48
N PHE A 3 -6.99 -8.76 4.83
CA PHE A 3 -5.74 -8.48 4.13
C PHE A 3 -4.71 -9.52 4.53
N THR A 4 -3.88 -9.92 3.57
CA THR A 4 -2.65 -10.63 3.91
C THR A 4 -1.67 -9.66 4.57
N GLU A 5 -0.73 -10.17 5.35
CA GLU A 5 0.30 -9.34 5.99
C GLU A 5 1.04 -8.42 4.98
N PRO A 6 1.48 -8.90 3.79
CA PRO A 6 2.10 -8.02 2.78
C PRO A 6 1.16 -6.93 2.27
N GLU A 7 -0.13 -7.23 2.07
CA GLU A 7 -1.13 -6.26 1.65
C GLU A 7 -1.35 -5.19 2.72
N ALA A 8 -1.42 -5.59 3.99
CA ALA A 8 -1.58 -4.67 5.12
C ALA A 8 -0.36 -3.76 5.29
N LYS A 9 0.86 -4.30 5.22
CA LYS A 9 2.11 -3.52 5.28
C LYS A 9 2.23 -2.52 4.13
N VAL A 10 1.94 -2.95 2.90
CA VAL A 10 1.99 -2.07 1.72
C VAL A 10 0.95 -0.96 1.83
N LEU A 11 -0.29 -1.29 2.19
CA LEU A 11 -1.36 -0.31 2.33
C LEU A 11 -1.15 0.63 3.51
N GLY A 12 -0.59 0.14 4.62
CA GLY A 12 -0.19 0.93 5.78
C GLY A 12 0.92 1.92 5.45
N ALA A 13 2.00 1.45 4.83
CA ALA A 13 3.11 2.31 4.38
C ALA A 13 2.65 3.40 3.41
N LEU A 14 1.69 3.11 2.53
CA LEU A 14 1.08 4.10 1.63
C LEU A 14 0.16 5.07 2.37
N SER A 15 -0.56 4.61 3.40
CA SER A 15 -1.55 5.40 4.14
C SER A 15 -0.94 6.31 5.21
N ASN A 16 0.22 5.98 5.76
CA ASN A 16 0.96 6.86 6.67
C ASN A 16 1.57 8.08 5.99
N LEU A 17 1.70 8.05 4.67
CA LEU A 17 2.22 9.19 3.93
C LEU A 17 1.12 10.21 3.62
N ASP A 18 1.58 11.45 3.46
CA ASP A 18 0.78 12.57 3.00
C ASP A 18 -0.10 12.16 1.80
N PRO A 19 -1.40 12.51 1.78
CA PRO A 19 -2.32 12.19 0.68
C PRO A 19 -1.84 12.57 -0.72
N ALA A 20 -1.02 13.62 -0.84
CA ALA A 20 -0.43 14.05 -2.11
C ALA A 20 0.83 13.25 -2.49
N ARG A 21 1.43 12.51 -1.54
CA ARG A 21 2.67 11.80 -1.74
C ARG A 21 2.42 10.44 -2.39
N THR A 22 3.16 10.18 -3.45
CA THR A 22 3.15 8.90 -4.16
C THR A 22 4.47 8.17 -3.98
N LEU A 23 4.45 6.84 -3.85
CA LEU A 23 5.66 6.01 -3.74
C LEU A 23 5.88 5.12 -4.96
N THR A 24 7.14 4.91 -5.31
CA THR A 24 7.54 3.85 -6.25
C THR A 24 7.60 2.49 -5.57
N ALA A 25 7.52 1.40 -6.34
CA ALA A 25 7.67 0.04 -5.82
C ALA A 25 8.96 -0.12 -4.98
N ARG A 26 10.08 0.46 -5.43
CA ARG A 26 11.36 0.45 -4.69
C ARG A 26 11.28 1.15 -3.34
N GLN A 27 10.60 2.29 -3.26
CA GLN A 27 10.41 3.00 -1.98
C GLN A 27 9.51 2.21 -1.03
N ILE A 28 8.48 1.53 -1.56
CA ILE A 28 7.61 0.66 -0.79
C ILE A 28 8.40 -0.54 -0.24
N CYS A 29 9.26 -1.16 -1.04
CA CYS A 29 10.14 -2.24 -0.58
C CYS A 29 11.01 -1.79 0.59
N ARG A 30 11.63 -0.59 0.49
CA ARG A 30 12.44 -0.03 1.58
C ARG A 30 11.62 0.27 2.84
N ALA A 31 10.42 0.83 2.68
CA ALA A 31 9.56 1.18 3.82
C ALA A 31 8.97 -0.05 4.53
N THR A 32 8.72 -1.14 3.80
CA THR A 32 8.06 -2.34 4.34
C THR A 32 9.02 -3.48 4.66
N GLY A 33 10.27 -3.41 4.20
CA GLY A 33 11.24 -4.51 4.28
C GLY A 33 10.88 -5.73 3.41
N LEU A 34 9.85 -5.62 2.56
CA LEU A 34 9.36 -6.72 1.74
C LEU A 34 10.15 -6.86 0.43
N ALA A 35 10.20 -8.09 -0.08
CA ALA A 35 10.71 -8.39 -1.41
C ALA A 35 9.85 -7.73 -2.50
N GLU A 36 10.48 -7.33 -3.61
CA GLU A 36 9.83 -6.62 -4.71
C GLU A 36 8.68 -7.42 -5.35
N THR A 37 8.80 -8.74 -5.41
CA THR A 37 7.76 -9.65 -5.92
C THR A 37 6.52 -9.66 -5.01
N SER A 38 6.71 -9.66 -3.70
CA SER A 38 5.63 -9.59 -2.71
C SER A 38 4.93 -8.24 -2.78
N VAL A 39 5.70 -7.14 -2.89
CA VAL A 39 5.16 -5.79 -3.07
C VAL A 39 4.35 -5.70 -4.37
N HIS A 40 4.86 -6.20 -5.49
CA HIS A 40 4.11 -6.18 -6.76
C HIS A 40 2.81 -6.98 -6.68
N ARG A 41 2.82 -8.18 -6.10
CA ARG A 41 1.60 -9.00 -5.92
C ARG A 41 0.57 -8.29 -5.05
N ALA A 42 1.01 -7.71 -3.93
CA ALA A 42 0.15 -6.93 -3.04
C ALA A 42 -0.44 -5.71 -3.76
N LEU A 43 0.37 -4.93 -4.47
CA LEU A 43 -0.07 -3.76 -5.23
C LEU A 43 -1.10 -4.13 -6.31
N LEU A 44 -0.88 -5.22 -7.06
CA LEU A 44 -1.83 -5.69 -8.06
C LEU A 44 -3.18 -6.08 -7.45
N ARG A 45 -3.17 -6.77 -6.30
CA ARG A 45 -4.41 -7.12 -5.59
C ARG A 45 -5.13 -5.90 -5.02
N LEU A 46 -4.38 -4.98 -4.41
CA LEU A 46 -4.93 -3.73 -3.87
C LEU A 46 -5.48 -2.83 -4.98
N LEU A 47 -4.84 -2.83 -6.17
CA LEU A 47 -5.32 -2.12 -7.34
C LEU A 47 -6.63 -2.71 -7.85
N ARG A 48 -6.71 -4.04 -7.99
CA ARG A 48 -7.94 -4.75 -8.39
C ARG A 48 -9.10 -4.52 -7.43
N THR A 49 -8.83 -4.30 -6.16
CA THR A 49 -9.85 -4.02 -5.13
C THR A 49 -10.15 -2.52 -4.96
N GLY A 50 -9.47 -1.64 -5.70
CA GLY A 50 -9.66 -0.20 -5.65
C GLY A 50 -9.16 0.47 -4.36
N LEU A 51 -8.24 -0.18 -3.64
CA LEU A 51 -7.66 0.34 -2.39
C LEU A 51 -6.40 1.18 -2.62
N VAL A 52 -5.73 1.00 -3.75
CA VAL A 52 -4.61 1.83 -4.20
C VAL A 52 -4.80 2.22 -5.66
N MET A 53 -4.15 3.30 -6.06
CA MET A 53 -4.03 3.73 -7.46
C MET A 53 -2.56 3.78 -7.84
N GLY A 54 -2.26 3.36 -9.07
CA GLY A 54 -0.94 3.47 -9.70
C GLY A 54 -1.00 4.42 -10.91
N THR A 55 0.06 5.18 -11.16
CA THR A 55 0.23 5.91 -12.43
C THR A 55 0.78 4.99 -13.51
N LEU A 56 0.29 5.15 -14.75
CA LEU A 56 0.72 4.37 -15.92
C LEU A 56 1.96 4.95 -16.63
N GLN A 57 2.38 6.17 -16.28
CA GLN A 57 3.51 6.85 -16.95
C GLN A 57 4.72 6.97 -16.01
N GLY A 58 5.90 6.58 -16.52
CA GLY A 58 7.15 6.53 -15.76
C GLY A 58 7.21 5.39 -14.73
N PRO A 59 8.20 5.34 -13.82
CA PRO A 59 8.20 4.36 -12.75
C PRO A 59 6.90 4.46 -11.96
N ALA A 60 6.12 3.37 -11.92
CA ALA A 60 4.76 3.36 -11.39
C ALA A 60 4.72 3.97 -9.99
N ARG A 61 3.95 5.06 -9.85
CA ARG A 61 3.77 5.77 -8.59
C ARG A 61 2.45 5.36 -7.97
N TRP A 62 2.51 4.87 -6.74
CA TRP A 62 1.41 4.30 -6.01
C TRP A 62 0.96 5.25 -4.91
N ARG A 63 -0.35 5.35 -4.73
CA ARG A 63 -0.99 6.08 -3.64
C ARG A 63 -2.21 5.33 -3.11
N PRO A 64 -2.56 5.47 -1.83
CA PRO A 64 -3.78 4.87 -1.30
C PRO A 64 -5.00 5.65 -1.80
N THR A 65 -6.13 4.97 -1.98
CA THR A 65 -7.43 5.65 -2.13
C THR A 65 -8.00 6.00 -0.76
N ASN A 66 -9.01 6.86 -0.71
CA ASN A 66 -9.77 7.09 0.54
C ASN A 66 -10.32 5.78 1.11
N ARG A 67 -10.78 4.87 0.23
CA ARG A 67 -11.23 3.53 0.62
C ARG A 67 -10.10 2.70 1.22
N GLY A 68 -8.90 2.76 0.64
CA GLY A 68 -7.69 2.12 1.18
C GLY A 68 -7.35 2.61 2.59
N ARG A 69 -7.37 3.93 2.80
CA ARG A 69 -7.09 4.54 4.12
C ARG A 69 -8.09 4.07 5.17
N VAL A 70 -9.39 4.11 4.86
CA VAL A 70 -10.44 3.63 5.79
C VAL A 70 -10.30 2.13 6.06
N ALA A 71 -9.92 1.35 5.05
CA ALA A 71 -9.80 -0.10 5.20
C ALA A 71 -8.62 -0.50 6.11
N ILE A 72 -7.49 0.21 6.03
CA ILE A 72 -6.33 -0.06 6.88
C ILE A 72 -6.44 0.58 8.27
N ALA A 73 -7.28 1.60 8.45
CA ALA A 73 -7.57 2.20 9.76
C ALA A 73 -8.32 1.28 10.73
N ARG A 74 -8.72 0.07 10.30
CA ARG A 74 -9.39 -0.91 11.16
C ARG A 74 -8.44 -1.36 12.28
N PRO A 75 -8.93 -1.57 13.53
CA PRO A 75 -8.07 -1.95 14.66
C PRO A 75 -7.19 -3.18 14.41
N VAL A 76 -7.69 -4.15 13.64
CA VAL A 76 -6.98 -5.39 13.27
C VAL A 76 -5.68 -5.14 12.49
N TYR A 77 -5.56 -4.00 11.79
CA TYR A 77 -4.38 -3.70 10.99
C TYR A 77 -3.50 -2.59 11.57
N ARG A 78 -3.80 -2.13 12.79
CA ARG A 78 -3.11 -0.99 13.43
C ARG A 78 -1.60 -1.22 13.55
N GLU A 79 -1.18 -2.46 13.78
CA GLU A 79 0.23 -2.86 13.84
C GLU A 79 0.98 -2.68 12.50
N TYR A 80 0.26 -2.70 11.37
CA TYR A 80 0.83 -2.57 10.03
C TYR A 80 0.74 -1.15 9.46
N VAL A 81 -0.11 -0.31 10.04
CA VAL A 81 -0.19 1.11 9.68
C VAL A 81 1.08 1.83 10.14
N GLY A 82 1.68 1.43 11.26
CA GLY A 82 2.87 2.06 11.82
C GLY A 82 2.50 3.09 12.89
N ALA A 83 3.23 3.02 14.01
CA ALA A 83 3.19 3.95 15.13
C ALA A 83 3.64 5.36 14.76
#